data_AF-A0A7C7H8M8-F1
#
_entry.id   AF-A0A7C7H8M8-F1
#
_cell.length_a   1.000
_cell.length_b   1.000
_cell.length_c   1.000
_cell.angle_alpha   90.00
_cell.angle_beta   90.00
_cell.angle_gamma   90.00
#
_symmetry.space_group_name_H-M   'P 1'
#
loop_
_entity.id
_entity.type
_entity.pdbx_description
1 polymer ?
#
loop_
_entity_poly.entity_id
_entity_poly.type
_entity_poly.pdbx_seq_one_letter_code
_entity_poly.pdbx_strand_id
1 'polypeptide(L)'
;MFIKTGPTTTKPERLVRFTSVCLVVLGTACGGGEPGAPPDTSSATETPTAVPSFHILFQTDRDGGFEVYMMDANGANQTNLTNNAANRYNDRHPTSSPDGSAIAFRSDRDGNPDVWVMQVNGTNQQNLTNHPATDLDAAWSPNGSQIVFDSDRDGNMEIYVMNSDGSEPRRLTTNDALDSHPYWSPDGSWITFHSDRDGR
;
A
#
# COMPACT_ATOMS: atom_id res chain seq x y z
N MET A 1 -12.97 -11.74 10.99
CA MET A 1 -14.12 -12.07 10.13
C MET A 1 -13.80 -11.79 8.67
N PHE A 2 -14.62 -12.26 7.71
CA PHE A 2 -14.43 -12.02 6.28
C PHE A 2 -15.74 -11.80 5.51
N ILE A 3 -15.71 -10.95 4.47
CA ILE A 3 -16.80 -10.64 3.54
C ILE A 3 -16.36 -11.05 2.13
N LYS A 4 -17.22 -11.72 1.37
CA LYS A 4 -16.94 -12.06 -0.04
C LYS A 4 -17.25 -10.88 -0.96
N THR A 5 -16.32 -10.53 -1.83
CA THR A 5 -16.45 -9.40 -2.77
C THR A 5 -16.73 -9.92 -4.18
N GLY A 6 -18.01 -9.97 -4.56
CA GLY A 6 -18.44 -10.34 -5.91
C GLY A 6 -18.35 -11.84 -6.27
N PRO A 7 -18.75 -12.21 -7.50
CA PRO A 7 -18.70 -13.58 -7.97
C PRO A 7 -17.25 -14.03 -8.21
N THR A 8 -16.92 -15.23 -7.73
CA THR A 8 -15.61 -15.88 -7.91
C THR A 8 -15.23 -15.98 -9.38
N THR A 9 -14.34 -15.11 -9.85
CA THR A 9 -13.61 -15.34 -11.09
C THR A 9 -12.33 -16.09 -10.75
N THR A 10 -12.37 -17.42 -10.94
CA THR A 10 -11.17 -18.25 -10.97
C THR A 10 -10.21 -17.71 -12.02
N LYS A 11 -9.14 -17.05 -11.58
CA LYS A 11 -8.05 -16.62 -12.47
C LYS A 11 -7.28 -17.87 -12.91
N PRO A 12 -7.09 -18.15 -14.21
CA PRO A 12 -6.25 -19.26 -14.62
C PRO A 12 -4.79 -18.94 -14.26
N GLU A 13 -4.14 -19.86 -13.54
CA GLU A 13 -2.73 -19.76 -13.16
C GLU A 13 -1.86 -19.62 -14.42
N ARG A 14 -1.18 -18.48 -14.57
CA ARG A 14 -0.07 -18.37 -15.53
C ARG A 14 1.20 -18.79 -14.82
N LEU A 15 1.60 -20.04 -15.07
CA LEU A 15 2.87 -20.63 -14.64
C LEU A 15 4.04 -19.76 -15.11
N VAL A 16 4.65 -18.99 -14.20
CA VAL A 16 5.95 -18.35 -14.48
C VAL A 16 7.02 -19.42 -14.30
N ARG A 17 7.44 -20.03 -15.41
CA ARG A 17 8.61 -20.92 -15.41
C ARG A 17 9.87 -20.07 -15.29
N PHE A 18 10.53 -20.12 -14.14
CA PHE A 18 11.94 -19.72 -14.04
C PHE A 18 12.80 -20.85 -14.61
N THR A 19 13.21 -20.72 -15.86
CA THR A 19 14.30 -21.56 -16.38
C THR A 19 15.61 -21.06 -15.79
N SER A 20 16.04 -21.73 -14.72
CA SER A 20 17.40 -21.64 -14.19
C SER A 20 18.35 -22.27 -15.21
N VAL A 21 19.27 -21.49 -15.78
CA VAL A 21 20.36 -22.03 -16.60
C VAL A 21 21.52 -22.36 -15.66
N CYS A 22 21.76 -23.65 -15.48
CA CYS A 22 22.88 -24.20 -14.72
C CYS A 22 24.14 -24.17 -15.59
N LEU A 23 25.18 -23.47 -15.14
CA LEU A 23 26.49 -23.42 -15.79
C LEU A 23 27.24 -24.74 -15.49
N VAL A 24 27.53 -25.54 -16.52
CA VAL A 24 28.43 -26.70 -16.41
C VAL A 24 29.82 -26.30 -16.90
N VAL A 25 30.81 -26.33 -16.02
CA VAL A 25 32.22 -26.16 -16.38
C VAL A 25 32.80 -27.54 -16.72
N LEU A 26 33.39 -27.69 -17.90
CA LEU A 26 34.22 -28.84 -18.28
C LEU A 26 35.67 -28.38 -18.43
N GLY A 27 36.57 -28.86 -17.58
CA GLY A 27 37.98 -29.07 -17.94
C GLY A 27 38.10 -30.41 -18.70
N THR A 28 39.12 -30.71 -19.52
CA THR A 28 40.49 -30.22 -19.64
C THR A 28 41.03 -30.76 -20.98
N ALA A 29 41.88 -30.03 -21.74
CA ALA A 29 42.88 -30.63 -22.64
C ALA A 29 43.98 -29.62 -23.05
N CYS A 30 45.21 -30.13 -23.13
CA CYS A 30 46.49 -29.43 -23.34
C CYS A 30 46.86 -29.09 -24.80
N GLY A 31 47.77 -28.12 -24.93
CA GLY A 31 48.54 -27.75 -26.15
C GLY A 31 48.34 -26.25 -26.43
N GLY A 32 49.32 -25.34 -26.49
CA GLY A 32 50.72 -25.40 -26.86
C GLY A 32 50.94 -24.35 -27.97
N GLY A 33 51.58 -23.21 -27.68
CA GLY A 33 52.03 -22.24 -28.69
C GLY A 33 51.70 -20.75 -28.45
N GLU A 34 52.77 -19.94 -28.37
CA GLU A 34 52.89 -18.46 -28.49
C GLU A 34 52.39 -17.51 -27.37
N PRO A 35 53.17 -16.45 -27.04
CA PRO A 35 52.73 -15.39 -26.14
C PRO A 35 51.82 -14.42 -26.89
N GLY A 36 50.51 -14.62 -26.79
CA GLY A 36 49.51 -13.64 -27.20
C GLY A 36 49.51 -12.41 -26.29
N ALA A 37 49.27 -11.25 -26.88
CA ALA A 37 49.12 -9.94 -26.24
C ALA A 37 48.20 -9.98 -24.99
N PRO A 38 48.34 -9.05 -24.03
CA PRO A 38 47.46 -9.00 -22.86
C PRO A 38 45.99 -8.93 -23.31
N PRO A 39 45.06 -9.62 -22.61
CA PRO A 39 43.65 -9.53 -22.95
C PRO A 39 43.18 -8.09 -22.76
N ASP A 40 42.58 -7.51 -23.79
CA ASP A 40 41.82 -6.27 -23.66
C ASP A 40 40.77 -6.49 -22.57
N THR A 41 40.98 -5.84 -21.42
CA THR A 41 39.96 -5.71 -20.39
C THR A 41 38.90 -4.76 -20.91
N SER A 42 38.07 -5.24 -21.83
CA SER A 42 36.80 -4.61 -22.16
C SER A 42 35.94 -4.69 -20.91
N SER A 43 35.86 -3.56 -20.21
CA SER A 43 34.91 -3.34 -19.12
C SER A 43 33.52 -3.48 -19.69
N ALA A 44 32.90 -4.64 -19.49
CA ALA A 44 31.49 -4.83 -19.73
C ALA A 44 30.75 -3.86 -18.79
N THR A 45 30.28 -2.75 -19.36
CA THR A 45 29.42 -1.81 -18.66
C THR A 45 28.05 -2.46 -18.60
N GLU A 46 27.81 -3.28 -17.58
CA GLU A 46 26.44 -3.68 -17.26
C GLU A 46 25.69 -2.40 -16.89
N THR A 47 24.69 -2.06 -17.70
CA THR A 47 23.78 -0.96 -17.38
C THR A 47 23.01 -1.40 -16.15
N PRO A 48 23.12 -0.71 -15.00
CA PRO A 48 22.37 -1.12 -13.81
C PRO A 48 20.89 -1.05 -14.17
N THR A 49 20.23 -2.20 -14.16
CA THR A 49 18.77 -2.29 -14.24
C THR A 49 18.22 -1.38 -13.14
N ALA A 50 17.34 -0.44 -13.49
CA ALA A 50 16.72 0.44 -12.51
C ALA A 50 16.14 -0.40 -11.39
N VAL A 51 16.73 -0.29 -10.20
CA VAL A 51 16.19 -0.95 -9.01
C VAL A 51 14.84 -0.29 -8.75
N PRO A 52 13.74 -1.04 -8.67
CA PRO A 52 12.46 -0.45 -8.31
C PRO A 52 12.63 0.31 -7.00
N SER A 53 12.33 1.61 -7.02
CA SER A 53 12.36 2.44 -5.83
C SER A 53 11.20 2.04 -4.92
N PHE A 54 11.51 1.26 -3.89
CA PHE A 54 10.57 0.91 -2.85
C PHE A 54 10.62 1.99 -1.76
N HIS A 55 9.46 2.57 -1.48
CA HIS A 55 9.31 3.54 -0.39
C HIS A 55 8.62 2.89 0.81
N ILE A 56 8.94 3.38 1.99
CA ILE A 56 8.26 3.04 3.24
C ILE A 56 7.41 4.24 3.64
N LEU A 57 6.10 4.01 3.80
CA LEU A 57 5.20 4.95 4.46
C LEU A 57 5.21 4.67 5.95
N PHE A 58 5.30 5.72 6.76
CA PHE A 58 5.24 5.61 8.21
C PHE A 58 4.62 6.86 8.82
N GLN A 59 4.08 6.72 10.03
CA GLN A 59 3.58 7.83 10.82
C GLN A 59 4.54 8.11 11.98
N THR A 60 4.74 9.39 12.33
CA THR A 60 5.54 9.79 13.49
C THR A 60 5.10 11.16 13.97
N ASP A 61 5.31 11.41 15.26
CA ASP A 61 5.04 12.68 15.94
C ASP A 61 6.29 13.50 16.25
N ARG A 62 7.42 13.15 15.63
CA ARG A 62 8.74 13.78 15.88
C ARG A 62 8.76 15.30 15.66
N ASP A 63 7.90 15.81 14.79
CA ASP A 63 7.80 17.24 14.47
C ASP A 63 6.56 17.91 15.14
N GLY A 64 5.87 17.17 16.01
CA GLY A 64 4.64 17.59 16.70
C GLY A 64 3.37 17.21 15.92
N GLY A 65 2.37 16.66 16.62
CA GLY A 65 1.21 16.00 15.97
C GLY A 65 1.64 14.75 15.20
N PHE A 66 0.74 13.79 14.97
CA PHE A 66 1.12 12.64 14.12
C PHE A 66 1.02 13.07 12.66
N GLU A 67 2.07 12.82 11.89
CA GLU A 67 2.19 13.18 10.48
C GLU A 67 2.61 11.96 9.66
N VAL A 68 2.27 11.94 8.36
CA VAL A 68 2.64 10.87 7.43
C VAL A 68 3.94 11.23 6.71
N TYR A 69 4.90 10.31 6.78
CA TYR A 69 6.20 10.44 6.13
C TYR A 69 6.44 9.32 5.13
N MET A 70 7.35 9.60 4.20
CA MET A 70 7.92 8.65 3.27
C MET A 70 9.44 8.61 3.41
N MET A 71 10.03 7.44 3.21
CA MET A 71 11.47 7.27 3.07
C MET A 71 11.81 6.17 2.08
N ASP A 72 13.05 6.14 1.60
CA ASP A 72 13.57 5.01 0.84
C ASP A 72 13.63 3.75 1.74
N ALA A 73 13.58 2.56 1.13
CA ALA A 73 13.70 1.30 1.85
C ALA A 73 15.00 1.15 2.68
N ASN A 74 16.05 1.91 2.36
CA ASN A 74 17.30 1.96 3.13
C ASN A 74 17.28 2.99 4.28
N GLY A 75 16.17 3.72 4.48
CA GLY A 75 15.98 4.73 5.51
C GLY A 75 16.36 6.16 5.12
N ALA A 76 16.90 6.37 3.91
CA ALA A 76 17.26 7.69 3.39
C ALA A 76 16.03 8.49 2.88
N ASN A 77 16.26 9.75 2.52
CA ASN A 77 15.27 10.63 1.85
C ASN A 77 13.94 10.77 2.60
N GLN A 78 14.01 10.89 3.93
CA GLN A 78 12.81 11.03 4.75
C GLN A 78 12.11 12.38 4.49
N THR A 79 10.84 12.34 4.13
CA THR A 79 10.04 13.52 3.75
C THR A 79 8.69 13.49 4.46
N ASN A 80 8.30 14.62 5.08
CA ASN A 80 6.95 14.80 5.62
C ASN A 80 5.99 15.10 4.47
N LEU A 81 5.00 14.23 4.23
CA LEU A 81 4.04 14.37 3.12
C LEU A 81 2.83 15.22 3.49
N THR A 82 2.33 15.10 4.71
CA THR A 82 1.13 15.81 5.18
C THR A 82 1.46 17.26 5.54
N ASN A 83 2.56 17.45 6.29
CA ASN A 83 3.18 18.74 6.60
C ASN A 83 2.18 19.81 7.08
N ASN A 84 1.31 19.48 8.04
CA ASN A 84 0.35 20.45 8.55
C ASN A 84 1.00 21.47 9.48
N ALA A 85 0.85 22.76 9.20
CA ALA A 85 1.46 23.84 10.00
C ALA A 85 0.95 23.95 11.46
N ALA A 86 -0.18 23.33 11.79
CA ALA A 86 -0.79 23.45 13.11
C ALA A 86 -0.21 22.46 14.15
N ASN A 87 0.58 21.46 13.73
CA ASN A 87 1.25 20.43 14.55
C ASN A 87 0.38 19.81 15.66
N ARG A 88 -0.94 19.78 15.45
CA ARG A 88 -1.94 19.30 16.42
C ARG A 88 -2.90 18.27 15.84
N TYR A 89 -2.83 18.06 14.53
CA TYR A 89 -3.67 17.09 13.84
C TYR A 89 -3.04 15.70 13.94
N ASN A 90 -3.88 14.71 13.71
CA ASN A 90 -3.55 13.31 13.90
C ASN A 90 -3.66 12.55 12.58
N ASP A 91 -2.57 12.61 11.80
CA ASP A 91 -2.48 11.96 10.52
C ASP A 91 -1.83 10.58 10.67
N ARG A 92 -2.60 9.54 10.36
CA ARG A 92 -2.24 8.14 10.68
C ARG A 92 -2.67 7.15 9.61
N HIS A 93 -2.16 5.93 9.77
CA HIS A 93 -2.50 4.73 9.03
C HIS A 93 -2.42 4.94 7.52
N PRO A 94 -1.25 5.38 7.00
CA PRO A 94 -1.10 5.59 5.57
C PRO A 94 -1.09 4.25 4.81
N THR A 95 -1.81 4.20 3.69
CA THR A 95 -1.79 3.09 2.73
C THR A 95 -1.62 3.61 1.31
N SER A 96 -0.80 2.93 0.50
CA SER A 96 -0.62 3.25 -0.91
C SER A 96 -1.73 2.65 -1.77
N SER A 97 -2.09 3.33 -2.86
CA SER A 97 -2.83 2.72 -3.96
C SER A 97 -1.97 1.65 -4.65
N PRO A 98 -2.57 0.64 -5.31
CA PRO A 98 -1.81 -0.47 -5.92
C PRO A 98 -0.87 -0.04 -7.05
N ASP A 99 -1.18 1.05 -7.73
CA ASP A 99 -0.35 1.66 -8.77
C ASP A 99 0.73 2.61 -8.20
N GLY A 100 0.72 2.83 -6.88
CA GLY A 100 1.66 3.71 -6.18
C GLY A 100 1.47 5.20 -6.45
N SER A 101 0.36 5.62 -7.07
CA SER A 101 0.14 7.02 -7.44
C SER A 101 -0.49 7.86 -6.32
N ALA A 102 -1.21 7.23 -5.40
CA ALA A 102 -1.95 7.88 -4.33
C ALA A 102 -1.71 7.21 -2.97
N ILE A 103 -1.98 7.97 -1.91
CA ILE A 103 -1.90 7.53 -0.51
C ILE A 103 -3.22 7.90 0.16
N ALA A 104 -3.87 6.92 0.79
CA ALA A 104 -4.97 7.18 1.71
C ALA A 104 -4.43 7.19 3.15
N PHE A 105 -4.98 8.05 3.99
CA PHE A 105 -4.59 8.21 5.39
C PHE A 105 -5.76 8.77 6.20
N ARG A 106 -5.75 8.57 7.50
CA ARG A 106 -6.68 9.22 8.43
C ARG A 106 -6.20 10.63 8.72
N SER A 107 -7.08 11.62 8.82
CA SER A 107 -6.78 12.93 9.42
C SER A 107 -7.98 13.47 10.19
N ASP A 108 -7.73 14.20 11.29
CA ASP A 108 -8.76 14.88 12.08
C ASP A 108 -8.78 16.41 11.86
N ARG A 109 -8.10 16.89 10.81
CA ARG A 109 -7.89 18.33 10.56
C ARG A 109 -9.16 19.14 10.30
N ASP A 110 -10.26 18.48 9.93
CA ASP A 110 -11.57 19.10 9.73
C ASP A 110 -12.50 18.97 10.96
N GLY A 111 -12.00 18.47 12.09
CA GLY A 111 -12.70 18.44 13.38
C GLY A 111 -13.10 17.06 13.87
N ASN A 112 -13.18 16.08 12.97
CA ASN A 112 -13.37 14.66 13.27
C ASN A 112 -12.44 13.82 12.36
N PRO A 113 -12.11 12.57 12.75
CA PRO A 113 -11.33 11.70 11.89
C PRO A 113 -12.09 11.33 10.61
N ASP A 114 -11.46 11.61 9.48
CA ASP A 114 -11.93 11.28 8.14
C ASP A 114 -10.86 10.49 7.38
N VAL A 115 -11.26 9.83 6.28
CA VAL A 115 -10.33 9.27 5.30
C VAL A 115 -9.97 10.36 4.29
N TRP A 116 -8.67 10.66 4.22
CA TRP A 116 -8.07 11.59 3.29
C TRP A 116 -7.26 10.86 2.23
N VAL A 117 -7.17 11.43 1.03
CA VAL A 117 -6.31 10.94 -0.05
C VAL A 117 -5.42 12.06 -0.56
N MET A 118 -4.18 11.72 -0.90
CA MET A 118 -3.22 12.61 -1.54
C MET A 118 -2.45 11.90 -2.65
N GLN A 119 -1.82 12.66 -3.54
CA GLN A 119 -0.83 12.10 -4.45
C GLN A 119 0.39 11.59 -3.68
N VAL A 120 1.11 10.61 -4.23
CA VAL A 120 2.29 10.00 -3.60
C VAL A 120 3.39 11.01 -3.22
N ASN A 121 3.42 12.18 -3.88
CA ASN A 121 4.33 13.28 -3.58
C ASN A 121 3.85 14.22 -2.45
N GLY A 122 2.73 13.92 -1.78
CA GLY A 122 2.14 14.73 -0.71
C GLY A 122 1.19 15.84 -1.17
N THR A 123 1.04 16.07 -2.48
CA THR A 123 0.18 17.12 -3.02
C THR A 123 -1.27 16.68 -3.21
N ASN A 124 -2.17 17.63 -3.44
CA ASN A 124 -3.60 17.39 -3.66
C ASN A 124 -4.26 16.54 -2.55
N GLN A 125 -4.02 16.91 -1.29
CA GLN A 125 -4.67 16.28 -0.14
C GLN A 125 -6.16 16.68 -0.12
N GLN A 126 -7.04 15.68 -0.07
CA GLN A 126 -8.50 15.87 -0.14
C GLN A 126 -9.19 15.00 0.91
N ASN A 127 -10.18 15.57 1.61
CA ASN A 127 -11.07 14.83 2.49
C ASN A 127 -12.04 14.01 1.62
N LEU A 128 -11.89 12.68 1.64
CA LEU A 128 -12.62 11.79 0.74
C LEU A 128 -13.98 11.38 1.31
N THR A 129 -14.10 11.27 2.63
CA THR A 129 -15.35 10.90 3.31
C THR A 129 -16.20 12.10 3.70
N ASN A 130 -15.58 13.14 4.25
CA ASN A 130 -16.21 14.41 4.64
C ASN A 130 -17.57 14.21 5.31
N HIS A 131 -17.59 13.41 6.38
CA HIS A 131 -18.81 13.07 7.10
C HIS A 131 -18.63 13.41 8.59
N PRO A 132 -19.68 13.83 9.34
CA PRO A 132 -19.58 14.06 10.79
C PRO A 132 -19.23 12.83 11.65
N ALA A 133 -19.05 11.67 11.04
CA ALA A 133 -18.78 10.40 11.70
C ALA A 133 -17.27 10.21 11.82
N THR A 134 -16.85 9.28 12.65
CA THR A 134 -15.48 8.81 12.68
C THR A 134 -15.27 7.82 11.54
N ASP A 135 -14.37 8.13 10.61
CA ASP A 135 -13.98 7.24 9.51
C ASP A 135 -12.49 6.91 9.60
N LEU A 136 -12.13 5.63 9.66
CA LEU A 136 -10.77 5.16 9.93
C LEU A 136 -10.33 4.02 8.99
N ASP A 137 -9.04 3.68 9.08
CA ASP A 137 -8.46 2.42 8.59
C ASP A 137 -8.79 2.08 7.14
N ALA A 138 -8.59 3.05 6.26
CA ALA A 138 -8.78 2.87 4.84
C ALA A 138 -7.79 1.84 4.25
N ALA A 139 -8.28 1.02 3.32
CA ALA A 139 -7.48 0.09 2.53
C ALA A 139 -7.95 0.05 1.07
N TRP A 140 -7.00 0.15 0.15
CA TRP A 140 -7.27 0.09 -1.29
C TRP A 140 -7.58 -1.33 -1.74
N SER A 141 -8.57 -1.46 -2.62
CA SER A 141 -8.79 -2.68 -3.39
C SER A 141 -7.58 -2.97 -4.29
N PRO A 142 -7.28 -4.25 -4.62
CA PRO A 142 -6.07 -4.58 -5.41
C PRO A 142 -6.08 -4.03 -6.84
N ASN A 143 -7.26 -3.72 -7.37
CA ASN A 143 -7.42 -3.08 -8.68
C ASN A 143 -7.45 -1.54 -8.61
N GLY A 144 -7.38 -0.96 -7.41
CA GLY A 144 -7.36 0.48 -7.17
C GLY A 144 -8.70 1.19 -7.34
N SER A 145 -9.79 0.49 -7.67
CA SER A 145 -11.08 1.12 -8.00
C SER A 145 -11.95 1.48 -6.79
N GLN A 146 -11.68 0.83 -5.66
CA GLN A 146 -12.45 0.97 -4.42
C GLN A 146 -11.55 1.11 -3.20
N ILE A 147 -12.09 1.73 -2.17
CA ILE A 147 -11.50 1.84 -0.83
C ILE A 147 -12.49 1.24 0.16
N VAL A 148 -12.02 0.31 1.00
CA VAL A 148 -12.75 -0.16 2.18
C VAL A 148 -12.23 0.61 3.39
N PHE A 149 -13.09 0.90 4.36
CA PHE A 149 -12.75 1.64 5.57
C PHE A 149 -13.80 1.33 6.65
N ASP A 150 -13.53 1.69 7.90
CA ASP A 150 -14.52 1.55 8.97
C ASP A 150 -15.09 2.91 9.41
N SER A 151 -16.33 2.88 9.90
CA SER A 151 -17.14 4.07 10.07
C SER A 151 -18.20 3.91 11.16
N ASP A 152 -18.38 4.93 12.01
CA ASP A 152 -19.40 4.94 13.07
C ASP A 152 -20.74 5.63 12.68
N ARG A 153 -20.93 5.93 11.39
CA ARG A 153 -22.07 6.66 10.81
C ARG A 153 -23.45 6.16 11.24
N ASP A 154 -23.54 4.86 11.53
CA ASP A 154 -24.79 4.18 11.81
C ASP A 154 -24.95 3.78 13.30
N GLY A 155 -24.15 4.39 14.19
CA GLY A 155 -24.25 4.28 15.64
C GLY A 155 -23.23 3.33 16.29
N ASN A 156 -22.58 2.47 15.50
CA ASN A 156 -21.46 1.62 15.88
C ASN A 156 -20.46 1.54 14.72
N MET A 157 -19.23 1.09 15.01
CA MET A 157 -18.21 0.92 13.97
C MET A 157 -18.59 -0.23 13.04
N GLU A 158 -18.65 0.06 11.75
CA GLU A 158 -19.05 -0.87 10.70
C GLU A 158 -18.16 -0.73 9.48
N ILE A 159 -18.09 -1.77 8.64
CA ILE A 159 -17.27 -1.76 7.43
C ILE A 159 -18.04 -1.11 6.28
N TYR A 160 -17.42 -0.13 5.63
CA TYR A 160 -17.91 0.55 4.44
C TYR A 160 -16.96 0.33 3.27
N VAL A 161 -17.51 0.48 2.07
CA VAL A 161 -16.72 0.58 0.84
C VAL A 161 -17.24 1.74 0.00
N MET A 162 -16.35 2.42 -0.69
CA MET A 162 -16.65 3.49 -1.64
C MET A 162 -15.78 3.33 -2.89
N ASN A 163 -16.12 4.04 -3.96
CA ASN A 163 -15.22 4.20 -5.10
C ASN A 163 -13.97 4.97 -4.66
N SER A 164 -12.85 4.79 -5.36
CA SER A 164 -11.58 5.44 -5.01
C SER A 164 -11.61 6.97 -5.06
N ASP A 165 -12.62 7.55 -5.70
CA ASP A 165 -12.90 8.98 -5.76
C ASP A 165 -13.83 9.47 -4.64
N GLY A 166 -14.20 8.60 -3.69
CA GLY A 166 -15.08 8.90 -2.56
C GLY A 166 -16.57 8.77 -2.87
N SER A 167 -16.93 8.52 -4.13
CA SER A 167 -18.33 8.37 -4.51
C SER A 167 -18.92 7.02 -4.08
N GLU A 168 -20.25 7.00 -3.99
CA GLU A 168 -21.05 5.79 -3.73
C GLU A 168 -20.64 4.99 -2.45
N PRO A 169 -20.49 5.65 -1.28
CA PRO A 169 -20.24 4.92 -0.04
C PRO A 169 -21.41 3.99 0.27
N ARG A 170 -21.10 2.73 0.60
CA ARG A 170 -22.08 1.71 1.00
C ARG A 170 -21.58 0.89 2.18
N ARG A 171 -22.48 0.63 3.11
CA ARG A 171 -22.25 -0.23 4.28
C ARG A 171 -22.19 -1.71 3.86
N LEU A 172 -21.26 -2.47 4.43
CA LEU A 172 -21.05 -3.90 4.17
C LEU A 172 -21.48 -4.81 5.34
N THR A 173 -21.41 -4.31 6.57
CA THR A 173 -21.77 -5.04 7.79
C THR A 173 -22.90 -4.31 8.52
N THR A 174 -23.87 -5.04 9.07
CA THR A 174 -25.10 -4.49 9.65
C THR A 174 -25.48 -5.27 10.91
N ASN A 175 -24.78 -5.02 12.00
CA ASN A 175 -24.93 -5.78 13.24
C ASN A 175 -24.55 -4.92 14.45
N ASP A 176 -24.90 -5.35 15.66
CA ASP A 176 -24.66 -4.54 16.86
C ASP A 176 -23.20 -4.60 17.37
N ALA A 177 -22.37 -5.45 16.76
CA ALA A 177 -20.96 -5.60 17.10
C ALA A 177 -20.08 -4.55 16.41
N LEU A 178 -18.92 -4.28 17.00
CA LEU A 178 -17.90 -3.40 16.45
C LEU A 178 -17.12 -4.15 15.36
N ASP A 179 -17.25 -3.70 14.12
CA ASP A 179 -16.48 -4.19 12.98
C ASP A 179 -15.47 -3.12 12.52
N SER A 180 -14.18 -3.44 12.46
CA SER A 180 -13.09 -2.47 12.19
C SER A 180 -11.89 -3.06 11.48
N HIS A 181 -10.90 -2.23 11.14
CA HIS A 181 -9.62 -2.59 10.52
C HIS A 181 -9.77 -3.46 9.26
N PRO A 182 -10.54 -3.01 8.25
CA PRO A 182 -10.77 -3.80 7.06
C PRO A 182 -9.52 -3.86 6.16
N TYR A 183 -9.31 -5.01 5.53
CA TYR A 183 -8.27 -5.21 4.53
C TYR A 183 -8.76 -6.05 3.38
N TRP A 184 -8.35 -5.69 2.16
CA TRP A 184 -8.60 -6.50 0.98
C TRP A 184 -7.63 -7.69 0.90
N SER A 185 -8.16 -8.83 0.50
CA SER A 185 -7.34 -9.94 0.01
C SER A 185 -6.60 -9.54 -1.27
N PRO A 186 -5.40 -10.10 -1.54
CA PRO A 186 -4.60 -9.73 -2.72
C PRO A 186 -5.29 -9.97 -4.06
N ASP A 187 -6.21 -10.93 -4.13
CA ASP A 187 -6.98 -11.24 -5.34
C ASP A 187 -8.29 -10.43 -5.43
N GLY A 188 -8.64 -9.68 -4.38
CA GLY A 188 -9.83 -8.87 -4.30
C GLY A 188 -11.12 -9.68 -4.14
N SER A 189 -11.03 -10.97 -3.77
CA SER A 189 -12.20 -11.86 -3.59
C SER A 189 -12.82 -11.79 -2.19
N TRP A 190 -12.07 -11.24 -1.24
CA TRP A 190 -12.44 -11.13 0.16
C TRP A 190 -12.00 -9.80 0.78
N ILE A 191 -12.76 -9.35 1.77
CA ILE A 191 -12.36 -8.34 2.75
C ILE A 191 -12.27 -9.04 4.11
N THR A 192 -11.14 -8.93 4.80
CA THR A 192 -11.00 -9.34 6.20
C THR A 192 -11.19 -8.15 7.12
N PHE A 193 -11.72 -8.37 8.31
CA PHE A 193 -11.91 -7.31 9.31
C PHE A 193 -11.92 -7.89 10.73
N HIS A 194 -11.64 -7.04 11.72
CA HIS A 194 -11.79 -7.35 13.13
C HIS A 194 -13.26 -7.21 13.55
N SER A 195 -13.76 -8.11 14.40
CA SER A 195 -15.14 -8.10 14.87
C SER A 195 -15.23 -8.67 16.27
N ASP A 196 -15.94 -7.98 17.18
CA ASP A 196 -16.15 -8.40 18.57
C ASP A 196 -17.43 -9.23 18.78
N ARG A 197 -18.15 -9.59 17.70
CA ARG A 197 -19.45 -10.26 17.76
C ARG A 197 -19.46 -11.61 18.49
N ASP A 198 -18.29 -12.24 18.60
CA ASP A 198 -18.10 -13.49 19.34
C ASP A 198 -17.58 -13.28 20.77
N GLY A 199 -17.66 -12.04 21.29
CA GLY A 199 -17.33 -11.67 22.67
C GLY A 199 -15.82 -11.61 22.97
N ARG A 200 -15.00 -11.29 21.96
CA ARG A 200 -13.53 -11.21 22.07
C ARG A 200 -12.97 -10.02 21.32
#